data_AF-W6PZI7-F1
#
_entry.id   AF-W6PZI7-F1
#
_cell.length_a   1.000
_cell.length_b   1.000
_cell.length_c   1.000
_cell.angle_alpha   90.00
_cell.angle_beta   90.00
_cell.angle_gamma   90.00
#
_symmetry.space_group_name_H-M   'P 1'
#
loop_
_entity.id
_entity.type
_entity.pdbx_description
1 polymer ?
#
loop_
_entity_poly.entity_id
_entity_poly.type
_entity_poly.pdbx_seq_one_letter_code
_entity_poly.pdbx_strand_id
1 'polypeptide(L)'
;MRSYDKGETWEFSSGIPEFLYTIVIFQDGDDYFWSHQPKKEHLLENPANIDQSLFQKIPPEHIWPRLYDNLTIYKNTHKAFSKYLLEEAHICQFLREYPMEHPHENVTCYLGCVVKDDRITGLCFQKHADTLGDRLRDGRSVDKESCLEQVRAGIDHLHALNLVHNDLRQDNVMFADRDNKA
;
A
#
# COMPACT_ATOMS: atom_id res chain seq x y z
N MET A 1 -16.67 -20.28 6.80
CA MET A 1 -15.34 -19.92 6.28
C MET A 1 -15.41 -19.47 4.83
N ARG A 2 -14.84 -18.29 4.49
CA ARG A 2 -14.78 -17.71 3.13
C ARG A 2 -13.37 -17.21 2.81
N SER A 3 -12.99 -17.14 1.54
CA SER A 3 -11.80 -16.37 1.14
C SER A 3 -12.03 -14.89 1.43
N TYR A 4 -11.07 -14.27 2.10
CA TYR A 4 -11.09 -12.86 2.48
C TYR A 4 -10.17 -12.04 1.58
N ASP A 5 -8.91 -12.46 1.43
CA ASP A 5 -7.90 -11.76 0.65
C ASP A 5 -6.81 -12.71 0.14
N LYS A 6 -5.93 -12.24 -0.75
CA LYS A 6 -4.83 -13.01 -1.33
C LYS A 6 -3.68 -12.11 -1.77
N GLY A 7 -2.46 -12.62 -1.67
CA GLY A 7 -1.25 -11.92 -2.11
C GLY A 7 -0.17 -12.89 -2.55
N GLU A 8 0.57 -12.53 -3.59
CA GLU A 8 1.68 -13.33 -4.10
C GLU A 8 3.01 -12.90 -3.46
N THR A 9 3.80 -13.89 -3.02
CA THR A 9 5.14 -13.70 -2.50
C THR A 9 6.16 -14.06 -3.57
N TRP A 10 7.14 -13.17 -3.75
CA TRP A 10 8.16 -13.26 -4.78
C TRP A 10 9.56 -13.07 -4.18
N GLU A 11 10.54 -13.80 -4.69
CA GLU A 11 11.96 -13.63 -4.36
C GLU A 11 12.70 -12.92 -5.50
N PHE A 12 13.53 -11.94 -5.14
CA PHE A 12 14.24 -11.07 -6.08
C PHE A 12 15.77 -11.19 -5.99
N SER A 13 16.29 -12.14 -5.19
CA SER A 13 17.72 -12.27 -4.88
C SER A 13 18.61 -12.61 -6.08
N SER A 14 18.03 -13.19 -7.15
CA SER A 14 18.74 -13.61 -8.37
C SER A 14 18.59 -12.62 -9.54
N GLY A 15 17.92 -11.48 -9.35
CA GLY A 15 17.64 -10.49 -10.41
C GLY A 15 16.49 -10.88 -11.35
N ILE A 16 16.03 -12.12 -11.34
CA ILE A 16 14.80 -12.57 -11.99
C ILE A 16 13.77 -12.83 -10.89
N PRO A 17 12.59 -12.18 -10.89
CA PRO A 17 11.56 -12.45 -9.90
C PRO A 17 11.12 -13.91 -9.94
N GLU A 18 11.38 -14.65 -8.87
CA GLU A 18 10.96 -16.03 -8.69
C GLU A 18 9.67 -16.04 -7.86
N PHE A 19 8.62 -16.62 -8.42
CA PHE A 19 7.37 -16.81 -7.68
C PHE A 19 7.60 -17.88 -6.61
N LEU A 20 7.33 -17.55 -5.35
CA LEU A 20 7.45 -18.51 -4.25
C LEU A 20 6.09 -19.20 -3.98
N TYR A 21 5.07 -18.41 -3.66
CA TYR A 21 3.73 -18.91 -3.31
C TYR A 21 2.72 -17.77 -3.28
N THR A 22 1.43 -18.11 -3.27
CA THR A 22 0.34 -17.20 -2.97
C THR A 22 -0.14 -17.45 -1.54
N ILE A 23 -0.19 -16.41 -0.69
CA ILE A 23 -0.90 -16.45 0.58
C ILE A 23 -2.38 -16.22 0.28
N VAL A 24 -3.25 -17.10 0.78
CA VAL A 24 -4.70 -16.90 0.78
C VAL A 24 -5.15 -16.74 2.22
N ILE A 25 -5.85 -15.64 2.49
CA ILE A 25 -6.46 -15.34 3.79
C ILE A 25 -7.92 -15.77 3.75
N PHE A 26 -8.34 -16.50 4.78
CA PHE A 26 -9.70 -16.95 5.00
C PHE A 26 -10.25 -16.32 6.27
N GLN A 27 -11.55 -16.04 6.26
CA GLN A 27 -12.28 -15.55 7.42
C GLN A 27 -13.35 -16.56 7.84
N ASP A 28 -13.41 -16.87 9.13
CA ASP A 28 -14.49 -17.63 9.74
C ASP A 28 -14.98 -16.93 11.02
N GLY A 29 -16.08 -16.19 10.91
CA GLY A 29 -16.52 -15.28 11.96
C GLY A 29 -15.48 -14.18 12.21
N ASP A 30 -15.00 -14.09 13.45
CA ASP A 30 -13.96 -13.14 13.89
C ASP A 30 -12.54 -13.71 13.74
N ASP A 31 -12.42 -15.00 13.43
CA ASP A 31 -11.13 -15.66 13.24
C ASP A 31 -10.67 -15.57 11.79
N TYR A 32 -9.35 -15.42 11.64
CA TYR A 32 -8.70 -15.41 10.34
C TYR A 32 -7.67 -16.51 10.26
N PHE A 33 -7.54 -17.07 9.06
CA PHE A 33 -6.63 -18.15 8.76
C PHE A 33 -5.87 -17.81 7.50
N TRP A 34 -4.69 -18.38 7.34
CA TRP A 34 -3.91 -18.25 6.12
C TRP A 34 -3.41 -19.60 5.64
N SER A 35 -3.16 -19.71 4.35
CA SER A 35 -2.54 -20.90 3.74
C SER A 35 -1.67 -20.50 2.56
N HIS A 36 -0.50 -21.12 2.43
CA HIS A 36 0.36 -20.98 1.25
C HIS A 36 -0.12 -21.90 0.13
N GLN A 37 -0.23 -21.34 -1.07
CA GLN A 37 -0.59 -22.05 -2.28
C GLN A 37 0.58 -22.01 -3.27
N PRO A 38 1.03 -23.15 -3.82
CA PRO A 38 2.15 -23.21 -4.75
C PRO A 38 1.79 -22.72 -6.16
N LYS A 39 0.63 -22.07 -6.32
CA LYS A 39 0.08 -21.58 -7.59
C LYS A 39 -0.10 -20.08 -7.51
N LYS A 40 0.15 -19.39 -8.63
CA LYS A 40 -0.16 -17.97 -8.81
C LYS A 40 -1.64 -17.71 -8.64
N GLU A 41 -1.98 -16.47 -8.29
CA GLU A 41 -3.32 -16.05 -7.92
C GLU A 41 -4.38 -16.41 -8.97
N HIS A 42 -4.09 -16.18 -10.25
CA HIS A 42 -4.98 -16.47 -11.37
C HIS A 42 -5.14 -17.96 -11.68
N LEU A 43 -4.30 -18.82 -11.10
CA LEU A 43 -4.34 -20.28 -11.23
C LEU A 43 -4.95 -20.97 -10.01
N LEU A 44 -5.35 -20.20 -8.98
CA LEU A 44 -6.03 -20.75 -7.83
C LEU A 44 -7.41 -21.25 -8.24
N GLU A 45 -7.67 -22.51 -7.89
CA GLU A 45 -9.01 -23.08 -7.97
C GLU A 45 -9.91 -22.40 -6.94
N ASN A 46 -11.22 -22.69 -7.00
CA ASN A 46 -12.18 -22.15 -6.04
C ASN A 46 -11.64 -22.30 -4.60
N PRO A 47 -11.47 -21.21 -3.82
CA PRO A 47 -10.90 -21.26 -2.48
C PRO A 47 -11.61 -22.23 -1.53
N ALA A 48 -12.87 -22.60 -1.81
CA ALA A 48 -13.61 -23.63 -1.09
C ALA A 48 -13.01 -25.05 -1.21
N ASN A 49 -12.15 -25.29 -2.21
CA ASN A 49 -11.51 -26.58 -2.49
C ASN A 49 -10.14 -26.71 -1.82
N ILE A 50 -9.62 -25.65 -1.19
CA ILE A 50 -8.33 -25.72 -0.51
C ILE A 50 -8.50 -26.55 0.76
N ASP A 51 -7.59 -27.52 0.94
CA ASP A 51 -7.59 -28.40 2.12
C ASP A 51 -7.44 -27.57 3.40
N GLN A 52 -8.47 -27.63 4.25
CA GLN A 52 -8.53 -26.90 5.51
C GLN A 52 -7.45 -27.37 6.51
N SER A 53 -6.86 -28.55 6.32
CA SER A 53 -5.72 -29.01 7.12
C SER A 53 -4.48 -28.13 6.96
N LEU A 54 -4.38 -27.39 5.84
CA LEU A 54 -3.29 -26.47 5.55
C LEU A 54 -3.50 -25.08 6.17
N PHE A 55 -4.62 -24.86 6.87
CA PHE A 55 -4.98 -23.55 7.38
C PHE A 55 -4.25 -23.30 8.69
N GLN A 56 -3.51 -22.21 8.74
CA GLN A 56 -2.88 -21.72 9.95
C GLN A 56 -3.68 -20.55 10.48
N LYS A 57 -4.14 -20.65 11.73
CA LYS A 57 -4.84 -19.54 12.38
C LYS A 57 -3.89 -18.35 12.50
N ILE A 58 -4.33 -17.19 12.06
CA ILE A 58 -3.61 -15.93 12.28
C ILE A 58 -3.94 -15.47 13.70
N PRO A 59 -2.95 -15.32 14.59
CA PRO A 59 -3.20 -14.83 15.94
C PRO A 59 -3.84 -13.43 15.94
N PRO A 60 -4.81 -13.19 16.84
CA PRO A 60 -5.31 -11.89 17.29
C PRO A 60 -4.42 -10.70 16.98
N GLU A 61 -3.31 -10.74 17.69
CA GLU A 61 -2.26 -9.76 17.81
C GLU A 61 -1.51 -9.45 16.51
N HIS A 62 -1.53 -10.35 15.53
CA HIS A 62 -0.84 -10.15 14.25
C HIS A 62 -1.69 -9.34 13.27
N ILE A 63 -3.01 -9.34 13.44
CA ILE A 63 -3.91 -8.56 12.58
C ILE A 63 -4.44 -7.33 13.34
N TRP A 64 -4.64 -7.46 14.65
CA TRP A 64 -4.98 -6.39 15.57
C TRP A 64 -3.82 -6.22 16.56
N PRO A 65 -2.79 -5.41 16.24
CA PRO A 65 -1.71 -5.16 17.18
C PRO A 65 -2.26 -4.68 18.53
N ARG A 66 -1.64 -5.14 19.62
CA ARG A 66 -2.08 -4.78 20.98
C ARG A 66 -2.12 -3.27 21.10
N LEU A 67 -3.30 -2.78 21.44
CA LEU A 67 -3.54 -1.37 21.57
C LEU A 67 -2.99 -0.89 22.91
N TYR A 68 -2.04 0.04 22.87
CA TYR A 68 -1.52 0.69 24.08
C TYR A 68 -2.56 1.67 24.65
N ASP A 69 -2.57 1.86 25.97
CA ASP A 69 -3.58 2.66 26.70
C ASP A 69 -3.70 4.13 26.23
N ASN A 70 -2.74 4.61 25.44
CA ASN A 70 -2.71 5.94 24.82
C ASN A 70 -3.25 5.99 23.38
N LEU A 71 -3.76 4.89 22.84
CA LEU A 71 -4.39 4.84 21.52
C LEU A 71 -5.91 4.67 21.66
N THR A 72 -6.68 5.36 20.84
CA THR A 72 -8.15 5.31 20.88
C THR A 72 -8.68 4.27 19.89
N ILE A 73 -9.30 3.17 20.37
CA ILE A 73 -10.05 2.21 19.53
C ILE A 73 -11.41 2.78 19.16
N TYR A 74 -11.78 2.66 17.89
CA TYR A 74 -13.03 3.17 17.35
C TYR A 74 -14.05 2.05 17.03
N LYS A 75 -15.28 2.21 17.54
CA LYS A 75 -16.47 1.43 17.18
C LYS A 75 -17.36 2.23 16.21
N ASN A 76 -17.13 1.97 14.92
CA ASN A 76 -17.94 2.14 13.72
C ASN A 76 -18.68 3.47 13.36
N THR A 77 -18.59 3.72 12.04
CA THR A 77 -19.33 4.59 11.10
C THR A 77 -19.10 6.11 11.12
N HIS A 78 -18.43 6.58 10.04
CA HIS A 78 -18.33 7.95 9.50
C HIS A 78 -17.41 9.00 10.16
N LYS A 79 -16.63 8.68 11.20
CA LYS A 79 -15.49 9.53 11.65
C LYS A 79 -14.10 9.05 11.22
N ALA A 80 -14.00 7.82 10.73
CA ALA A 80 -12.73 7.21 10.34
C ALA A 80 -12.12 7.90 9.10
N PHE A 81 -12.92 8.24 8.09
CA PHE A 81 -12.42 8.90 6.88
C PHE A 81 -11.82 10.28 7.17
N SER A 82 -12.47 11.09 8.02
CA SER A 82 -11.90 12.37 8.44
C SER A 82 -10.61 12.21 9.25
N LYS A 83 -10.49 11.12 10.01
CA LYS A 83 -9.27 10.80 10.76
C LYS A 83 -8.15 10.38 9.81
N TYR A 84 -8.40 9.44 8.90
CA TYR A 84 -7.41 9.02 7.89
C TYR A 84 -6.98 10.18 7.00
N LEU A 85 -7.92 11.03 6.57
CA LEU A 85 -7.59 12.20 5.77
C LEU A 85 -6.72 13.21 6.53
N LEU A 86 -6.97 13.37 7.84
CA LEU A 86 -6.16 14.23 8.70
C LEU A 86 -4.78 13.62 8.97
N GLU A 87 -4.71 12.30 9.21
CA GLU A 87 -3.46 11.56 9.37
C GLU A 87 -2.62 11.64 8.10
N GLU A 88 -3.22 11.41 6.94
CA GLU A 88 -2.58 11.55 5.63
C GLU A 88 -2.08 12.99 5.42
N ALA A 89 -2.91 14.00 5.71
CA ALA A 89 -2.50 15.40 5.62
C ALA A 89 -1.31 15.72 6.53
N HIS A 90 -1.27 15.17 7.75
CA HIS A 90 -0.16 15.35 8.67
C HIS A 90 1.12 14.66 8.19
N ILE A 91 1.04 13.42 7.67
CA ILE A 91 2.20 12.72 7.12
C ILE A 91 2.72 13.47 5.89
N CYS A 92 1.83 13.90 4.99
CA CYS A 92 2.19 14.69 3.83
C CYS A 92 2.86 16.03 4.21
N GLN A 93 2.34 16.71 5.24
CA GLN A 93 2.94 17.95 5.75
C GLN A 93 4.32 17.69 6.36
N PHE A 94 4.45 16.63 7.17
CA PHE A 94 5.71 16.20 7.75
C PHE A 94 6.76 15.92 6.67
N LEU A 95 6.41 15.12 5.65
CA LEU A 95 7.30 14.80 4.53
C LEU A 95 7.74 16.03 3.75
N ARG A 96 6.86 17.03 3.61
CA ARG A 96 7.17 18.30 2.94
C ARG A 96 8.15 19.17 3.73
N GLU A 97 7.99 19.24 5.05
CA GLU A 97 8.79 20.11 5.92
C GLU A 97 10.06 19.46 6.45
N TYR A 98 10.22 18.15 6.25
CA TYR A 98 11.32 17.40 6.84
C TYR A 98 12.69 17.93 6.39
N PRO A 99 13.57 18.35 7.33
CA PRO A 99 14.74 19.17 7.00
C PRO A 99 15.98 18.38 6.53
N MET A 100 16.02 17.05 6.69
CA MET A 100 17.24 16.27 6.43
C MET A 100 17.48 15.97 4.96
N GLU A 101 16.42 15.84 4.17
CA GLU A 101 16.47 15.56 2.74
C GLU A 101 15.28 16.30 2.14
N HIS A 102 15.53 17.34 1.34
CA HIS A 102 14.52 18.02 0.51
C HIS A 102 13.51 17.02 -0.09
N PRO A 103 12.30 17.45 -0.50
CA PRO A 103 11.25 16.55 -1.01
C PRO A 103 11.84 15.48 -1.93
N HIS A 104 11.77 14.21 -1.50
CA HIS A 104 12.44 13.12 -2.19
C HIS A 104 11.84 12.96 -3.60
N GLU A 105 12.68 12.86 -4.64
CA GLU A 105 12.22 12.84 -6.04
C GLU A 105 11.22 11.72 -6.36
N ASN A 106 11.27 10.62 -5.60
CA ASN A 106 10.37 9.47 -5.74
C ASN A 106 9.23 9.43 -4.71
N VAL A 107 8.97 10.54 -4.01
CA VAL A 107 7.77 10.74 -3.18
C VAL A 107 7.04 11.96 -3.71
N THR A 108 5.73 11.84 -3.93
CA THR A 108 4.97 12.94 -4.55
C THR A 108 5.00 14.21 -3.69
N CYS A 109 5.19 15.36 -4.33
CA CYS A 109 5.23 16.64 -3.63
C CYS A 109 3.81 17.05 -3.17
N TYR A 110 3.64 17.19 -1.85
CA TYR A 110 2.42 17.69 -1.26
C TYR A 110 2.35 19.22 -1.32
N LEU A 111 1.29 19.75 -1.91
CA LEU A 111 1.09 21.19 -2.10
C LEU A 111 0.24 21.82 -0.99
N GLY A 112 -0.52 21.02 -0.25
CA GLY A 112 -1.40 21.46 0.85
C GLY A 112 -2.76 20.79 0.79
N CYS A 113 -3.75 21.34 1.48
CA CYS A 113 -5.11 20.82 1.48
C CYS A 113 -6.15 21.91 1.20
N VAL A 114 -7.33 21.49 0.75
CA VAL A 114 -8.50 22.34 0.61
C VAL A 114 -9.34 22.24 1.88
N VAL A 115 -9.64 23.38 2.49
CA VAL A 115 -10.46 23.47 3.71
C VAL A 115 -11.77 24.19 3.39
N LYS A 116 -12.90 23.60 3.81
CA LYS A 116 -14.23 24.21 3.73
C LYS A 116 -14.98 23.91 5.02
N ASP A 117 -15.59 24.93 5.63
CA ASP A 117 -16.35 24.81 6.88
C ASP A 117 -15.55 24.08 7.98
N ASP A 118 -14.28 24.48 8.15
CA ASP A 118 -13.29 23.90 9.08
C ASP A 118 -13.00 22.40 8.88
N ARG A 119 -13.23 21.89 7.66
CA ARG A 119 -12.97 20.48 7.31
C ARG A 119 -12.08 20.39 6.08
N ILE A 120 -11.11 19.48 6.13
CA ILE A 120 -10.35 19.10 4.94
C ILE A 120 -11.30 18.37 3.99
N THR A 121 -11.43 18.88 2.77
CA THR A 121 -12.26 18.29 1.71
C THR A 121 -11.43 17.73 0.56
N GLY A 122 -10.12 17.95 0.56
CA GLY A 122 -9.21 17.39 -0.43
C GLY A 122 -7.75 17.66 -0.07
N LEU A 123 -6.88 16.77 -0.53
CA LEU A 123 -5.43 16.94 -0.51
C LEU A 123 -4.96 17.37 -1.90
N CYS A 124 -3.97 18.24 -1.95
CA CYS A 124 -3.40 18.76 -3.17
C CYS A 124 -1.97 18.25 -3.32
N PHE A 125 -1.70 17.59 -4.44
CA PHE A 125 -0.39 17.07 -4.78
C PHE A 125 0.06 17.65 -6.12
N GLN A 126 1.37 17.60 -6.39
CA GLN A 126 1.92 17.87 -7.71
C GLN A 126 1.22 17.00 -8.75
N LYS A 127 0.87 17.62 -9.88
CA LYS A 127 0.23 16.91 -11.00
C LYS A 127 1.28 16.06 -11.72
N HIS A 128 0.92 14.80 -11.91
CA HIS A 128 1.68 13.80 -12.67
C HIS A 128 0.97 13.49 -13.99
N ALA A 129 1.69 12.91 -14.95
CA ALA A 129 1.15 12.58 -16.27
C ALA A 129 0.14 11.43 -16.20
N ASP A 130 0.52 10.34 -15.52
CA ASP A 130 -0.26 9.11 -15.41
C ASP A 130 0.29 8.18 -14.33
N THR A 131 -0.44 7.10 -14.07
CA THR A 131 -0.03 6.03 -13.16
C THR A 131 0.57 4.83 -13.90
N LEU A 132 1.26 3.95 -13.18
CA LEU A 132 1.67 2.65 -13.70
C LEU A 132 0.46 1.83 -14.13
N GLY A 133 -0.64 1.86 -13.37
CA GLY A 133 -1.90 1.21 -13.72
C GLY A 133 -2.45 1.67 -15.09
N ASP A 134 -2.41 2.98 -15.36
CA ASP A 134 -2.82 3.52 -16.65
C ASP A 134 -1.95 3.02 -17.80
N ARG A 135 -0.62 3.05 -17.64
CA ARG A 135 0.30 2.58 -18.68
C ARG A 135 0.12 1.11 -19.00
N LEU A 136 -0.06 0.27 -17.97
CA LEU A 136 -0.26 -1.16 -18.14
C LEU A 136 -1.57 -1.45 -18.89
N ARG A 137 -2.66 -0.76 -18.53
CA ARG A 137 -3.96 -0.89 -19.19
C ARG A 137 -3.93 -0.46 -20.66
N ASP A 138 -3.18 0.61 -20.95
CA ASP A 138 -3.06 1.16 -22.30
C ASP A 138 -2.00 0.44 -23.16
N GLY A 139 -1.30 -0.56 -22.61
CA GLY A 139 -0.22 -1.28 -23.29
C GLY A 139 1.02 -0.43 -23.57
N ARG A 140 1.24 0.64 -22.79
CA ARG A 140 2.38 1.55 -22.96
C ARG A 140 3.65 0.95 -22.36
N SER A 141 4.78 1.17 -23.03
CA SER A 141 6.08 0.69 -22.55
C SER A 141 6.47 1.37 -21.25
N VAL A 142 6.89 0.58 -20.27
CA VAL A 142 7.47 1.03 -19.01
C VAL A 142 8.85 0.40 -18.90
N ASP A 143 9.86 1.22 -18.62
CA ASP A 143 11.16 0.74 -18.18
C ASP A 143 10.99 0.15 -16.77
N LYS A 144 10.95 -1.18 -16.70
CA LYS A 144 10.62 -1.90 -15.47
C LYS A 144 11.74 -1.79 -14.45
N GLU A 145 12.99 -1.89 -14.88
CA GLU A 145 14.15 -1.78 -13.99
C GLU A 145 14.17 -0.39 -13.36
N SER A 146 14.13 0.67 -14.19
CA SER A 146 14.14 2.04 -13.69
C SER A 146 12.93 2.36 -12.80
N CYS A 147 11.74 1.85 -13.15
CA CYS A 147 10.53 2.05 -12.34
C CYS A 147 10.67 1.41 -10.95
N LEU A 148 11.17 0.17 -10.87
CA LEU A 148 11.32 -0.55 -9.61
C LEU A 148 12.42 0.06 -8.73
N GLU A 149 13.52 0.53 -9.34
CA GLU A 149 14.59 1.24 -8.63
C GLU A 149 14.07 2.53 -7.99
N GLN A 150 13.29 3.31 -8.72
CA GLN A 150 12.70 4.55 -8.21
C GLN A 150 11.65 4.30 -7.13
N VAL A 151 10.78 3.28 -7.29
CA VAL A 151 9.83 2.87 -6.24
C VAL A 151 10.58 2.44 -4.98
N ARG A 152 11.65 1.66 -5.13
CA ARG A 152 12.49 1.25 -3.99
C ARG A 152 13.10 2.46 -3.28
N ALA A 153 13.67 3.41 -4.02
CA ALA A 153 14.24 4.63 -3.44
C ALA A 153 13.20 5.42 -2.63
N GLY A 154 11.98 5.58 -3.14
CA GLY A 154 10.88 6.21 -2.38
C GLY A 154 10.50 5.46 -1.10
N ILE A 155 10.42 4.13 -1.16
CA ILE A 155 10.12 3.29 0.01
C ILE A 155 11.24 3.34 1.05
N ASP A 156 12.50 3.27 0.62
CA ASP A 156 13.66 3.33 1.51
C ASP A 156 13.71 4.67 2.25
N HIS A 157 13.39 5.78 1.56
CA HIS A 157 13.24 7.09 2.18
C HIS A 157 12.13 7.09 3.26
N LEU A 158 10.94 6.54 2.96
CA LEU A 158 9.87 6.44 3.96
C LEU A 158 10.29 5.59 5.17
N HIS A 159 10.95 4.45 4.93
CA HIS A 159 11.44 3.58 6.00
C HIS A 159 12.52 4.25 6.87
N ALA A 160 13.40 5.06 6.28
CA ALA A 160 14.38 5.84 7.04
C ALA A 160 13.72 6.83 8.03
N LEU A 161 12.48 7.24 7.74
CA LEU A 161 11.66 8.09 8.60
C LEU A 161 10.75 7.28 9.56
N ASN A 162 10.90 5.95 9.60
CA ASN A 162 10.01 5.02 10.30
C ASN A 162 8.54 5.09 9.84
N LEU A 163 8.33 5.40 8.56
CA LEU A 163 7.01 5.43 7.92
C LEU A 163 6.85 4.22 7.00
N VAL A 164 5.64 3.66 6.96
CA VAL A 164 5.26 2.59 6.03
C VAL A 164 4.09 3.09 5.19
N HIS A 165 4.17 2.96 3.87
CA HIS A 165 3.12 3.47 2.96
C HIS A 165 1.78 2.75 3.13
N ASN A 166 1.80 1.44 3.42
CA ASN A 166 0.63 0.55 3.61
C ASN A 166 -0.31 0.35 2.41
N ASP A 167 -0.31 1.24 1.41
CA ASP A 167 -1.15 1.09 0.20
C ASP A 167 -0.34 1.17 -1.11
N LEU A 168 0.77 0.44 -1.19
CA LEU A 168 1.59 0.45 -2.41
C LEU A 168 0.94 -0.43 -3.50
N ARG A 169 0.45 0.20 -4.57
CA ARG A 169 -0.17 -0.46 -5.72
C ARG A 169 0.09 0.34 -7.00
N GLN A 170 -0.16 -0.27 -8.16
CA GLN A 170 0.11 0.33 -9.47
C GLN A 170 -0.56 1.70 -9.71
N ASP A 171 -1.70 1.95 -9.07
CA ASP A 171 -2.42 3.22 -9.20
C ASP A 171 -1.83 4.33 -8.29
N ASN A 172 -0.97 3.96 -7.34
CA ASN A 172 -0.25 4.87 -6.43
C ASN A 172 1.21 5.07 -6.85
N VAL A 173 1.61 4.57 -8.03
CA VAL A 173 2.92 4.83 -8.65
C VAL A 173 2.70 5.75 -9.84
N MET A 174 3.14 7.00 -9.72
CA MET A 174 2.92 8.03 -10.73
C MET A 174 4.18 8.36 -11.52
N PHE A 175 4.02 8.74 -12.79
CA PHE A 175 5.09 9.24 -13.62
C PHE A 175 5.00 10.76 -13.75
N ALA A 176 6.12 11.44 -13.49
CA ALA A 176 6.22 12.87 -13.63
C ALA A 176 5.80 13.34 -15.03
N ASP A 177 5.10 14.47 -15.07
CA ASP A 177 4.82 15.15 -16.34
C ASP A 177 6.14 15.67 -16.93
N ARG A 178 6.35 15.49 -18.23
CA ARG A 178 7.62 15.83 -18.89
C ARG A 178 7.94 17.33 -18.81
N ASP A 179 6.92 18.14 -18.53
CA ASP A 179 7.01 19.60 -18.39
C ASP A 179 7.13 20.09 -16.93
N ASN A 180 7.05 19.19 -15.93
CA ASN A 180 7.17 19.49 -14.50
C ASN A 180 8.49 18.98 -13.90
N LYS A 181 9.62 19.29 -14.55
CA LYS A 181 10.91 19.23 -13.85
C LYS A 181 11.07 20.52 -13.05
N ALA A 182 10.95 20.41 -11.73
CA ALA A 182 11.39 21.47 -10.81
C ALA A 182 12.92 21.58 -10.85
#